data_AF-A0A8E2AIF0-F1
#
_entry.id   AF-A0A8E2AIF0-F1
#
_cell.length_a   1.000
_cell.length_b   1.000
_cell.length_c   1.000
_cell.angle_alpha   90.00
_cell.angle_beta   90.00
_cell.angle_gamma   90.00
#
_symmetry.space_group_name_H-M   'P 1'
#
loop_
_entity.id
_entity.type
_entity.pdbx_description
1 polymer ?
#
loop_
_entity_poly.entity_id
_entity_poly.type
_entity_poly.pdbx_seq_one_letter_code
_entity_poly.pdbx_strand_id
1 'polypeptide(L)'
;LTLRWVPGHMDVRGNELADTEAKKAASGISSHPTRLPRILRSMLPASSSALKQHFHKTLKDQAKDSWSKSTRYARMRAIDPLLPGTSFEGLISGLTRKS
;
A
#
# COMPACT_ATOMS: atom_id res chain seq x y z
N LEU A 1 -4.28 33.06 -12.91
CA LEU A 1 -4.00 32.05 -11.86
C LEU A 1 -2.49 31.93 -11.74
N THR A 2 -1.92 32.03 -10.54
CA THR A 2 -0.48 31.89 -10.33
C THR A 2 -0.25 30.64 -9.49
N LEU A 3 0.43 29.64 -10.05
CA LEU A 3 0.80 28.42 -9.33
C LEU A 3 2.18 28.60 -8.70
N ARG A 4 2.36 28.10 -7.48
CA ARG A 4 3.64 28.11 -6.77
C ARG A 4 3.90 26.74 -6.19
N TRP A 5 5.08 26.20 -6.45
CA TRP A 5 5.56 24.99 -5.81
C TRP A 5 6.05 25.32 -4.40
N VAL A 6 5.57 24.57 -3.42
CA VAL A 6 5.93 24.72 -2.02
C VAL A 6 6.62 23.43 -1.57
N PRO A 7 7.72 23.49 -0.80
CA PRO A 7 8.37 22.28 -0.29
C PRO A 7 7.40 21.47 0.58
N GLY A 8 7.32 20.16 0.34
CA GLY A 8 6.36 19.29 1.03
C GLY A 8 6.69 18.96 2.48
N HIS A 9 7.94 19.18 2.91
CA HIS A 9 8.41 18.93 4.28
C HIS A 9 8.39 20.18 5.16
N MET A 10 7.91 21.30 4.64
CA MET A 10 7.77 22.53 5.40
C MET A 10 6.36 22.61 5.97
N ASP A 11 6.26 22.96 7.25
CA ASP A 11 5.02 23.07 8.03
C ASP A 11 4.17 24.28 7.58
N VAL A 12 3.81 24.30 6.31
CA VAL A 12 2.91 25.29 5.73
C VAL A 12 1.50 24.87 6.12
N ARG A 13 0.97 25.54 7.13
CA ARG A 13 -0.37 25.31 7.69
C ARG A 13 -1.46 25.01 6.66
N GLY A 14 -1.45 25.70 5.51
CA GLY A 14 -2.41 25.44 4.43
C GLY A 14 -2.27 24.06 3.78
N ASN A 15 -1.04 23.59 3.56
CA ASN A 15 -0.75 22.26 3.03
C ASN A 15 -1.11 21.18 4.05
N GLU A 16 -0.81 21.40 5.33
CA GLU A 16 -1.15 20.46 6.41
C GLU A 16 -2.65 20.26 6.57
N LEU A 17 -3.43 21.35 6.53
CA LEU A 17 -4.89 21.28 6.56
C LEU A 17 -5.43 20.53 5.34
N ALA A 18 -4.90 20.83 4.15
CA ALA A 18 -5.27 20.14 2.93
C ALA A 18 -4.94 18.63 3.00
N ASP A 19 -3.76 18.26 3.49
CA ASP A 19 -3.34 16.87 3.67
C ASP A 19 -4.20 16.13 4.70
N THR A 20 -4.54 16.81 5.80
CA THR A 20 -5.44 16.28 6.84
C THR A 20 -6.82 15.95 6.26
N GLU A 21 -7.42 16.87 5.49
CA GLU A 21 -8.71 16.63 4.84
C GLU A 21 -8.60 15.57 3.73
N ALA A 22 -7.49 15.53 2.99
CA ALA A 22 -7.23 14.50 2.00
C ALA A 22 -7.14 13.10 2.64
N LYS A 23 -6.49 12.96 3.80
CA LYS A 23 -6.44 11.72 4.58
C LYS A 23 -7.82 11.29 5.08
N LYS A 24 -8.63 12.23 5.59
CA LYS A 24 -10.03 11.94 6.00
C LYS A 24 -10.87 11.46 4.81
N ALA A 25 -10.74 12.12 3.66
CA ALA A 25 -11.42 11.70 2.43
C ALA A 25 -10.97 10.31 1.98
N ALA A 26 -9.67 10.01 2.05
CA ALA A 26 -9.12 8.68 1.76
C ALA A 26 -9.62 7.59 2.73
N SER A 27 -9.94 7.93 3.98
CA SER A 27 -10.60 7.03 4.93
C SER A 27 -12.12 6.95 4.77
N GLY A 28 -12.70 7.56 3.73
CA GLY A 28 -14.12 7.53 3.42
C GLY A 28 -14.95 8.65 4.07
N ILE A 29 -14.33 9.55 4.82
CA ILE A 29 -15.00 10.70 5.44
C ILE A 29 -14.91 11.88 4.48
N SER A 30 -16.00 12.14 3.75
CA SER A 30 -16.06 13.23 2.77
C SER A 30 -17.16 14.22 3.10
N SER A 31 -16.94 15.47 2.69
CA SER A 31 -17.98 16.50 2.73
C SER A 31 -19.11 16.19 1.75
N HIS A 32 -20.29 16.77 2.00
CA HIS A 32 -21.41 16.68 1.07
C HIS A 32 -21.00 17.21 -0.33
N PRO A 33 -21.40 16.55 -1.44
CA PRO A 33 -20.95 16.92 -2.79
C PRO A 33 -21.17 18.40 -3.18
N THR A 34 -22.20 19.05 -2.65
CA THR A 34 -22.47 20.47 -2.89
C THR A 34 -21.38 21.39 -2.34
N ARG A 35 -20.67 20.97 -1.28
CA ARG A 35 -19.53 21.69 -0.68
C ARG A 35 -18.20 21.39 -1.37
N LEU A 36 -18.17 20.40 -2.26
CA LEU A 36 -16.98 20.04 -3.01
C LEU A 36 -16.88 20.83 -4.32
N PRO A 37 -15.65 21.13 -4.77
CA PRO A 37 -15.41 21.59 -6.15
C PRO A 37 -16.02 20.62 -7.16
N ARG A 38 -16.53 21.13 -8.30
CA ARG A 38 -17.28 20.32 -9.29
C ARG A 38 -16.54 19.04 -9.73
N ILE A 39 -15.21 19.12 -9.85
CA ILE A 39 -14.35 18.01 -10.25
C ILE A 39 -14.27 16.87 -9.22
N LEU A 40 -14.55 17.16 -7.95
CA LEU A 40 -14.54 16.20 -6.85
C LEU A 40 -15.94 15.70 -6.47
N ARG A 41 -16.99 16.08 -7.23
CA ARG A 41 -18.37 15.63 -6.98
C ARG A 41 -18.68 14.26 -7.56
N SER A 42 -17.91 13.83 -8.56
CA SER A 42 -17.99 12.48 -9.13
C SER A 42 -16.92 11.59 -8.52
N MET A 43 -17.12 10.27 -8.61
CA MET A 43 -16.11 9.30 -8.23
C MET A 43 -14.82 9.53 -9.03
N LEU A 44 -13.70 9.61 -8.33
CA LEU A 44 -12.39 9.64 -8.96
C LEU A 44 -12.03 8.26 -9.49
N PRO A 45 -11.32 8.17 -10.63
CA PRO A 45 -10.80 6.90 -11.10
C PRO A 45 -9.82 6.31 -10.08
N ALA A 46 -9.76 4.98 -10.02
CA ALA A 46 -8.77 4.29 -9.21
C ALA A 46 -7.36 4.68 -9.69
N SER A 47 -6.48 5.01 -8.75
CA SER A 47 -5.08 5.30 -9.09
C SER A 47 -4.38 4.01 -9.55
N SER A 48 -3.41 4.16 -10.47
CA SER A 48 -2.60 3.02 -10.93
C SER A 48 -1.89 2.31 -9.78
N SER A 49 -1.46 3.06 -8.76
CA SER A 49 -0.84 2.52 -7.55
C SER A 49 -1.79 1.65 -6.73
N ALA A 50 -3.04 2.10 -6.53
CA ALA A 50 -4.05 1.35 -5.79
C ALA A 50 -4.38 0.03 -6.52
N LEU A 51 -4.51 0.07 -7.85
CA LEU A 51 -4.75 -1.13 -8.67
C LEU A 51 -3.59 -2.13 -8.55
N LYS A 52 -2.33 -1.66 -8.65
CA LYS A 52 -1.14 -2.51 -8.48
C LYS A 52 -1.07 -3.12 -7.08
N GLN A 53 -1.34 -2.34 -6.04
CA GLN A 53 -1.35 -2.83 -4.66
C GLN A 53 -2.41 -3.91 -4.45
N HIS A 54 -3.62 -3.70 -4.96
CA HIS A 54 -4.70 -4.69 -4.90
C HIS A 54 -4.28 -5.98 -5.61
N PHE A 55 -3.79 -5.87 -6.85
CA PHE A 55 -3.34 -7.03 -7.63
C PHE A 55 -2.20 -7.80 -6.95
N HIS A 56 -1.19 -7.09 -6.43
CA HIS A 56 -0.09 -7.72 -5.68
C HIS A 56 -0.59 -8.41 -4.41
N LYS A 57 -1.57 -7.86 -3.71
CA LYS A 57 -2.19 -8.52 -2.55
C LYS A 57 -2.84 -9.84 -2.97
N THR A 58 -3.65 -9.83 -4.02
CA THR A 58 -4.27 -11.04 -4.57
C THR A 58 -3.23 -12.10 -4.95
N LEU A 59 -2.13 -11.70 -5.62
CA LEU A 59 -1.05 -12.62 -5.97
C LEU A 59 -0.37 -13.22 -4.73
N LYS A 60 -0.14 -12.42 -3.68
CA LYS A 60 0.44 -12.91 -2.42
C LYS A 60 -0.46 -13.94 -1.75
N ASP A 61 -1.77 -13.68 -1.72
CA ASP A 61 -2.76 -14.60 -1.14
C ASP A 61 -2.79 -15.92 -1.93
N GLN A 62 -2.83 -15.85 -3.26
CA GLN A 62 -2.78 -17.04 -4.14
C GLN A 62 -1.48 -17.83 -4.01
N ALA A 63 -0.34 -17.14 -3.90
CA ALA A 63 0.96 -17.77 -3.70
C ALA A 63 1.01 -18.50 -2.35
N LYS A 64 0.48 -17.89 -1.30
CA LYS A 64 0.37 -18.52 0.03
C LYS A 64 -0.50 -19.76 0.00
N ASP A 65 -1.67 -19.69 -0.64
CA ASP A 65 -2.57 -20.83 -0.79
C ASP A 65 -1.88 -21.97 -1.57
N SER A 66 -1.25 -21.65 -2.70
CA SER A 66 -0.53 -22.62 -3.52
C SER A 66 0.62 -23.28 -2.77
N TRP A 67 1.38 -22.49 -2.00
CA TRP A 67 2.45 -23.00 -1.15
C TRP A 67 1.92 -23.97 -0.10
N SER A 68 0.87 -23.58 0.64
CA SER A 68 0.28 -24.41 1.71
C SER A 68 -0.24 -25.77 1.22
N LYS A 69 -0.65 -25.86 -0.05
CA LYS A 69 -1.13 -27.10 -0.68
C LYS A 69 -0.01 -27.99 -1.20
N SER A 70 1.23 -27.50 -1.25
CA SER A 70 2.36 -28.26 -1.80
C SER A 70 2.88 -29.32 -0.84
N THR A 71 3.39 -30.43 -1.37
CA THR A 71 4.11 -31.44 -0.56
C THR A 71 5.31 -30.85 0.19
N ARG A 72 5.94 -29.81 -0.39
CA ARG A 72 7.07 -29.11 0.23
C ARG A 72 6.66 -28.38 1.51
N TYR A 73 5.46 -27.80 1.56
CA TYR A 73 4.96 -27.17 2.77
C TYR A 73 4.85 -28.14 3.94
N ALA A 74 4.39 -29.38 3.71
CA ALA A 74 4.31 -30.39 4.77
C ALA A 74 5.68 -30.67 5.42
N ARG A 75 6.75 -30.73 4.61
CA ARG A 75 8.12 -30.90 5.11
C ARG A 75 8.66 -29.63 5.77
N MET A 76 8.40 -28.49 5.16
CA MET A 76 8.99 -27.22 5.56
C MET A 76 8.34 -26.62 6.81
N ARG A 77 7.04 -26.87 7.05
CA ARG A 77 6.32 -26.42 8.25
C ARG A 77 6.94 -26.93 9.54
N ALA A 78 7.57 -28.11 9.52
CA ALA A 78 8.27 -28.66 10.67
C ALA A 78 9.56 -27.90 11.01
N ILE A 79 10.12 -27.17 10.05
CA ILE A 79 11.36 -26.39 10.18
C ILE A 79 11.03 -24.94 10.53
N ASP A 80 10.12 -24.32 9.76
CA ASP A 80 9.68 -22.95 10.00
C ASP A 80 8.15 -22.84 9.78
N PRO A 81 7.35 -22.71 10.86
CA PRO A 81 5.90 -22.58 10.76
C PRO A 81 5.46 -21.21 10.23
N LEU A 82 6.36 -20.22 10.15
CA LEU A 82 6.06 -18.88 9.62
C LEU A 82 6.13 -18.82 8.09
N LEU A 83 6.51 -19.91 7.41
CA LEU A 83 6.54 -19.97 5.96
C LEU A 83 5.12 -20.05 5.34
N PRO A 84 4.86 -19.35 4.22
CA PRO A 84 5.79 -18.56 3.42
C PRO A 84 5.75 -17.09 3.89
N GLY A 85 6.56 -16.76 4.89
CA GLY A 85 6.72 -15.43 5.46
C GLY A 85 8.08 -14.85 5.07
N THR A 86 8.27 -13.56 5.33
CA THR A 86 9.47 -12.81 4.95
C THR A 86 10.61 -12.94 5.98
N SER A 87 10.44 -13.77 7.03
CA SER A 87 11.44 -14.00 8.08
C SER A 87 12.77 -14.46 7.49
N PHE A 88 12.70 -15.42 6.57
CA PHE A 88 13.88 -15.92 5.84
C PHE A 88 14.50 -14.86 4.94
N GLU A 89 13.69 -14.09 4.20
CA GLU A 89 14.18 -12.99 3.35
C GLU A 89 14.90 -11.91 4.16
N GLY A 90 14.39 -11.55 5.33
CA GLY A 90 15.06 -10.64 6.26
C GLY A 90 16.40 -11.18 6.73
N LEU A 91 16.45 -12.46 7.12
CA LEU A 91 17.67 -13.15 7.56
C LEU A 91 18.75 -13.23 6.45
N ILE A 92 18.36 -13.52 5.21
CA ILE A 92 19.32 -13.63 4.09
C ILE A 92 19.70 -12.28 3.48
N SER A 93 18.91 -11.22 3.68
CA SER A 93 19.19 -9.89 3.12
C SER A 93 20.54 -9.31 3.57
N GLY A 94 21.02 -9.70 4.75
CA GLY A 94 22.35 -9.33 5.27
C GLY A 94 23.47 -10.28 4.87
N LEU A 95 23.17 -11.43 4.25
CA LEU A 95 24.17 -12.39 3.80
C LEU A 95 24.60 -12.03 2.37
N THR A 96 25.77 -11.40 2.22
CA THR A 96 26.40 -11.25 0.90
C THR A 96 26.69 -12.63 0.31
N ARG A 97 26.24 -12.88 -0.92
CA ARG A 97 26.57 -14.11 -1.65
C ARG A 97 28.10 -14.22 -1.70
N LYS A 98 28.69 -15.21 -1.03
CA LYS A 98 30.12 -15.50 -1.16
C LYS A 98 30.38 -15.89 -2.62
N SER A 99 31.14 -15.05 -3.32
CA SER A 99 31.71 -15.30 -4.65
C SER A 99 32.77 -16.38 -4.58
#